data_AF-A0A2K3CS27-F1
#
_entry.id   AF-A0A2K3CS27-F1
#
_cell.length_a   1.000
_cell.length_b   1.000
_cell.length_c   1.000
_cell.angle_alpha   90.00
_cell.angle_beta   90.00
_cell.angle_gamma   90.00
#
_symmetry.space_group_name_H-M   'P 1'
#
loop_
_entity.id
_entity.type
_entity.pdbx_description
1 polymer ?
#
loop_
_entity_poly.entity_id
_entity_poly.type
_entity_poly.pdbx_seq_one_letter_code
_entity_poly.pdbx_strand_id
1 'polypeptide(L)'
;MYTSLRSVEVLAELVGVLPPEGAPILQKLVKAVREDVEEAQQEAQQRVEKAEQRAEKAEQRKDEAVAVMIREKDAKMVLVDAKMVLADKLHLRDKLLSRAMYSAGVRDGRSCLEYLEDLIGIAKWQRVQGWTKVLEQRPDLIKCLAEAAPSWGVDANNPSAAGKLAGKIAGMFNVLSCGIHPFIPGVGLVVYTGVLDAPTCEGLVCLAEALGVPCERHRSRSP
;
A
#
# COMPACT_ATOMS: atom_id res chain seq x y z
N MET A 1 15.06 -46.95 22.13
CA MET A 1 16.32 -47.26 22.85
C MET A 1 16.05 -48.34 23.90
N TYR A 2 16.00 -49.62 23.50
CA TYR A 2 15.61 -50.73 24.39
C TYR A 2 16.64 -51.88 24.34
N THR A 3 17.93 -51.54 24.36
CA THR A 3 19.02 -52.52 24.25
C THR A 3 19.99 -52.53 25.44
N SER A 4 19.85 -51.62 26.42
CA SER A 4 20.83 -51.48 27.51
C SER A 4 20.55 -52.32 28.76
N LEU A 5 19.29 -52.69 29.03
CA LEU A 5 18.93 -53.38 30.29
C LEU A 5 19.25 -54.89 30.27
N ARG A 6 19.31 -55.52 29.09
CA ARG A 6 19.65 -56.95 28.96
C ARG A 6 21.11 -57.28 29.26
N SER A 7 22.01 -56.30 29.23
CA SER A 7 23.45 -56.53 29.43
C SER A 7 23.83 -56.67 30.91
N VAL A 8 23.04 -56.11 31.82
CA VAL A 8 23.34 -56.10 33.27
C VAL A 8 22.84 -57.39 33.95
N GLU A 9 21.69 -57.92 33.52
CA GLU A 9 21.17 -59.20 34.03
C GLU A 9 22.10 -60.38 33.67
N VAL A 10 22.72 -60.36 32.49
CA VAL A 10 23.67 -61.40 32.05
C VAL A 10 24.96 -61.40 32.89
N LEU A 11 25.38 -60.24 33.43
CA LEU A 11 26.56 -60.15 34.30
C LEU A 11 26.30 -60.71 35.71
N ALA A 12 25.06 -60.63 36.22
CA ALA A 12 24.72 -61.16 37.54
C ALA A 12 24.65 -62.70 37.57
N GLU A 13 24.21 -63.34 36.49
CA GLU A 13 24.23 -64.80 36.35
C GLU A 13 25.66 -65.38 36.24
N LEU A 14 26.62 -64.61 35.71
CA LEU A 14 28.02 -65.02 35.56
C LEU A 14 28.82 -65.06 36.88
N VAL A 15 28.36 -64.37 37.93
CA VAL A 15 29.05 -64.34 39.25
C VAL A 15 28.89 -65.67 40.01
N GLY A 16 27.86 -66.47 39.71
CA GLY A 16 27.62 -67.76 40.36
C GLY A 16 28.44 -68.94 39.83
N VAL A 17 29.23 -68.78 38.77
CA VAL A 17 29.80 -69.89 37.98
C VAL A 17 31.35 -69.89 37.94
N LEU A 18 32.05 -68.97 38.62
CA LEU A 18 33.51 -68.79 38.50
C LEU A 18 34.31 -69.12 39.79
N PRO A 19 35.58 -69.57 39.67
CA PRO A 19 36.41 -70.03 40.79
C PRO A 19 36.79 -68.91 41.79
N PRO A 20 37.15 -69.27 43.05
CA PRO A 20 37.23 -68.34 44.18
C PRO A 20 38.28 -67.23 44.07
N GLU A 21 39.26 -67.33 43.17
CA GLU A 21 40.29 -66.30 42.96
C GLU A 21 39.82 -65.12 42.06
N GLY A 22 38.74 -65.28 41.29
CA GLY A 22 38.24 -64.25 40.35
C GLY A 22 37.06 -63.40 40.86
N ALA A 23 36.38 -63.84 41.93
CA ALA A 23 35.18 -63.21 42.49
C ALA A 23 35.34 -61.73 42.93
N PRO A 24 36.45 -61.30 43.58
CA PRO A 24 36.59 -59.90 44.01
C PRO A 24 36.86 -58.92 42.85
N ILE A 25 37.40 -59.41 41.73
CA ILE A 25 37.63 -58.60 40.52
C ILE A 25 36.29 -58.34 39.81
N LEU A 26 35.42 -59.35 39.73
CA LEU A 26 34.07 -59.23 39.17
C LEU A 26 33.17 -58.29 39.98
N GLN A 27 33.21 -58.34 41.32
CA GLN A 27 32.43 -57.41 42.16
C GLN A 27 32.84 -55.95 41.98
N LYS A 28 34.14 -55.67 41.83
CA LYS A 28 34.62 -54.30 41.53
C LYS A 28 34.17 -53.82 40.15
N LEU A 29 34.21 -54.71 39.14
CA LEU A 29 33.70 -54.43 37.81
C LEU A 29 32.20 -54.14 37.81
N VAL A 30 31.40 -54.95 38.52
CA VAL A 30 29.95 -54.73 38.63
C VAL A 30 29.63 -53.41 39.35
N LYS A 31 30.38 -53.06 40.39
CA LYS A 31 30.21 -51.78 41.09
C LYS A 31 30.55 -50.58 40.20
N ALA A 32 31.66 -50.65 39.47
CA ALA A 32 32.08 -49.61 38.52
C ALA A 32 31.03 -49.45 37.40
N VAL A 33 30.55 -50.55 36.82
CA VAL A 33 29.50 -50.53 35.80
C VAL A 33 28.20 -49.93 36.34
N ARG A 34 27.85 -50.18 37.61
CA ARG A 34 26.64 -49.62 38.21
C ARG A 34 26.76 -48.11 38.46
N GLU A 35 27.92 -47.65 38.93
CA GLU A 35 28.21 -46.22 39.11
C GLU A 35 28.22 -45.48 37.77
N ASP A 36 28.85 -46.05 36.72
CA ASP A 36 28.84 -45.51 35.36
C ASP A 36 27.41 -45.45 34.77
N VAL A 37 26.57 -46.45 35.07
CA VAL A 37 25.16 -46.48 34.65
C VAL A 37 24.34 -45.42 35.39
N GLU A 38 24.53 -45.24 36.69
CA GLU A 38 23.82 -44.21 37.46
C GLU A 38 24.24 -42.79 37.02
N GLU A 39 25.53 -42.56 36.75
CA GLU A 39 26.04 -41.28 36.24
C GLU A 39 25.50 -41.01 34.83
N ALA A 40 25.52 -42.01 33.94
CA ALA A 40 24.92 -41.90 32.60
C ALA A 40 23.40 -41.65 32.67
N GLN A 41 22.72 -42.23 33.66
CA GLN A 41 21.28 -42.06 33.85
C GLN A 41 20.95 -40.66 34.37
N GLN A 42 21.74 -40.11 35.30
CA GLN A 42 21.59 -38.72 35.77
C GLN A 42 21.89 -37.70 34.67
N GLU A 43 22.94 -37.92 33.86
CA GLU A 43 23.22 -37.07 32.70
C GLU A 43 22.09 -37.11 31.67
N ALA A 44 21.52 -38.30 31.41
CA ALA A 44 20.37 -38.44 30.52
C ALA A 44 19.16 -37.68 31.06
N GLN A 45 18.88 -37.76 32.36
CA GLN A 45 17.79 -37.03 33.01
C GLN A 45 17.94 -35.51 32.85
N GLN A 46 19.14 -34.97 33.13
CA GLN A 46 19.41 -33.53 32.99
C GLN A 46 19.32 -33.05 31.53
N ARG A 47 19.69 -33.90 30.57
CA ARG A 47 19.56 -33.58 29.14
C ARG A 47 18.10 -33.55 28.71
N VAL A 48 17.26 -34.44 29.24
CA VAL A 48 15.82 -34.45 29.00
C VAL A 48 15.15 -33.20 29.57
N GLU A 49 15.40 -32.85 30.84
CA GLU A 49 14.84 -31.63 31.44
C GLU A 49 15.27 -30.35 30.69
N LYS A 50 16.54 -30.25 30.29
CA LYS A 50 17.01 -29.12 29.46
C LYS A 50 16.36 -29.10 28.08
N ALA A 51 16.03 -30.25 27.50
CA ALA A 51 15.33 -30.32 26.22
C ALA A 51 13.86 -29.91 26.36
N GLU A 52 13.19 -30.33 27.42
CA GLU A 52 11.81 -29.95 27.75
C GLU A 52 11.69 -28.43 28.01
N GLN A 53 12.59 -27.86 28.83
CA GLN A 53 12.63 -26.41 29.04
C GLN A 53 12.91 -25.61 27.75
N ARG A 54 13.68 -26.18 26.82
CA ARG A 54 13.93 -25.57 25.51
C ARG A 54 12.70 -25.69 24.61
N ALA A 55 11.97 -26.80 24.67
CA ALA A 55 10.73 -27.00 23.94
C ALA A 55 9.65 -26.02 24.42
N GLU A 56 9.43 -25.89 25.74
CA GLU A 56 8.47 -24.93 26.31
C GLU A 56 8.80 -23.48 25.95
N LYS A 57 10.08 -23.07 26.05
CA LYS A 57 10.50 -21.73 25.62
C LYS A 57 10.31 -21.50 24.12
N ALA A 58 10.44 -22.54 23.30
CA ALA A 58 10.20 -22.45 21.87
C ALA A 58 8.69 -22.37 21.55
N GLU A 59 7.85 -23.07 22.30
CA GLU A 59 6.38 -22.99 22.25
C GLU A 59 5.91 -21.57 22.58
N GLN A 60 6.33 -21.03 23.73
CA GLN A 60 5.97 -19.67 24.18
C GLN A 60 6.38 -18.59 23.16
N ARG A 61 7.57 -18.72 22.56
CA ARG A 61 8.02 -17.79 21.51
C ARG A 61 7.15 -17.85 20.25
N LYS A 62 6.62 -19.03 19.90
CA LYS A 62 5.69 -19.17 18.78
C LYS A 62 4.35 -18.52 19.11
N ASP A 63 3.82 -18.75 20.31
CA ASP A 63 2.56 -18.16 20.75
C ASP A 63 2.63 -16.63 20.81
N GLU A 64 3.75 -16.09 21.33
CA GLU A 64 4.02 -14.65 21.32
C GLU A 64 4.12 -14.09 19.89
N ALA A 65 4.84 -14.78 18.99
CA ALA A 65 4.94 -14.37 17.59
C ALA A 65 3.58 -14.39 16.88
N VAL A 66 2.75 -15.42 17.13
CA VAL A 66 1.39 -15.51 16.59
C VAL A 66 0.52 -14.39 17.15
N ALA A 67 0.60 -14.10 18.45
CA ALA A 67 -0.14 -13.00 19.07
C ALA A 67 0.26 -11.63 18.50
N VAL A 68 1.55 -11.40 18.22
CA VAL A 68 2.02 -10.18 17.54
C VAL A 68 1.46 -10.09 16.13
N MET A 69 1.52 -11.18 15.35
CA MET A 69 0.97 -11.20 13.99
C MET A 69 -0.54 -10.94 13.95
N ILE A 70 -1.31 -11.48 14.91
CA ILE A 70 -2.75 -11.22 15.02
C ILE A 70 -3.00 -9.73 15.30
N ARG A 71 -2.31 -9.14 16.28
CA ARG A 71 -2.45 -7.71 16.58
C ARG A 71 -2.09 -6.81 15.40
N GLU A 72 -1.01 -7.13 14.67
CA GLU A 72 -0.64 -6.39 13.46
C GLU A 72 -1.69 -6.51 12.36
N LYS A 73 -2.26 -7.71 12.19
CA LYS A 73 -3.33 -7.95 11.21
C LYS A 73 -4.58 -7.18 11.57
N ASP A 74 -4.99 -7.18 12.83
CA ASP A 74 -6.16 -6.44 13.31
C ASP A 74 -5.95 -4.93 13.18
N ALA A 75 -4.77 -4.42 13.53
CA ALA A 75 -4.43 -3.01 13.33
C ALA A 75 -4.46 -2.61 11.84
N LYS A 76 -3.93 -3.46 10.95
CA LYS A 76 -4.02 -3.25 9.50
C LYS A 76 -5.47 -3.27 9.02
N MET A 77 -6.30 -4.17 9.53
CA MET A 77 -7.72 -4.25 9.18
C MET A 77 -8.48 -2.98 9.57
N VAL A 78 -8.29 -2.49 10.81
CA VAL A 78 -8.88 -1.22 11.28
C VAL A 78 -8.45 -0.04 10.39
N LEU A 79 -7.19 0.00 9.95
CA LEU A 79 -6.70 1.02 9.03
C LEU A 79 -7.34 0.91 7.63
N VAL A 80 -7.59 -0.30 7.14
CA VAL A 80 -8.29 -0.53 5.86
C VAL A 80 -9.74 -0.05 5.96
N ASP A 81 -10.44 -0.40 7.03
CA ASP A 81 -11.82 0.05 7.26
C ASP A 81 -11.92 1.58 7.36
N ALA A 82 -11.00 2.21 8.11
CA ALA A 82 -10.95 3.66 8.22
C ALA A 82 -10.69 4.34 6.86
N LYS A 83 -9.80 3.78 6.03
CA LYS A 83 -9.55 4.27 4.67
C LYS A 83 -10.76 4.12 3.77
N MET A 84 -11.49 3.00 3.89
CA MET A 84 -12.71 2.76 3.12
C MET A 84 -13.79 3.77 3.48
N VAL A 85 -14.04 4.00 4.77
CA VAL A 85 -15.00 5.02 5.24
C VAL A 85 -14.61 6.43 4.76
N LEU A 86 -13.31 6.76 4.73
CA LEU A 86 -12.84 8.04 4.22
C LEU A 86 -13.07 8.16 2.71
N ALA A 87 -12.80 7.10 1.95
CA ALA A 87 -13.05 7.05 0.51
C ALA A 87 -14.54 7.23 0.18
N ASP A 88 -15.44 6.58 0.94
CA ASP A 88 -16.89 6.73 0.77
C ASP A 88 -17.34 8.17 1.03
N LYS A 89 -16.79 8.81 2.07
CA LYS A 89 -17.08 10.22 2.36
C LYS A 89 -16.57 11.16 1.26
N LEU A 90 -15.38 10.91 0.72
CA LEU A 90 -14.84 11.69 -0.39
C LEU A 90 -15.72 11.53 -1.63
N HIS A 91 -16.09 10.29 -1.97
CA HIS A 91 -16.94 9.99 -3.11
C HIS A 91 -18.33 10.64 -3.00
N LEU A 92 -18.92 10.66 -1.80
CA LEU A 92 -20.16 11.38 -1.54
C LEU A 92 -20.00 12.90 -1.74
N ARG A 93 -18.88 13.48 -1.29
CA ARG A 93 -18.60 14.91 -1.48
C ARG A 93 -18.44 15.25 -2.96
N ASP A 94 -17.75 14.44 -3.75
CA ASP A 94 -17.59 14.67 -5.20
C ASP A 94 -18.94 14.60 -5.93
N LYS A 95 -19.81 13.67 -5.52
CA LYS A 95 -21.20 13.59 -6.00
C LYS A 95 -22.01 14.85 -5.69
N LEU A 96 -21.88 15.39 -4.48
CA LEU A 96 -22.58 16.61 -4.09
C LEU A 96 -22.00 17.85 -4.79
N LEU A 97 -20.68 17.92 -4.92
CA LEU A 97 -19.99 19.01 -5.62
C LEU A 97 -20.37 19.06 -7.10
N SER A 98 -20.32 17.92 -7.79
CA SER A 98 -20.76 17.84 -9.20
C SER A 98 -22.23 18.26 -9.36
N ARG A 99 -23.13 17.86 -8.46
CA ARG A 99 -24.52 18.35 -8.49
C ARG A 99 -24.62 19.85 -8.27
N ALA A 100 -23.86 20.41 -7.34
CA ALA A 100 -23.85 21.85 -7.07
C ALA A 100 -23.32 22.65 -8.27
N MET A 101 -22.20 22.22 -8.87
CA MET A 101 -21.65 22.83 -10.08
C MET A 101 -22.64 22.76 -11.25
N TYR A 102 -23.32 21.63 -11.42
CA TYR A 102 -24.39 21.50 -12.42
C TYR A 102 -25.54 22.48 -12.13
N SER A 103 -26.00 22.60 -10.89
CA SER A 103 -27.01 23.61 -10.54
C SER A 103 -26.56 25.05 -10.78
N ALA A 104 -25.25 25.33 -10.71
CA ALA A 104 -24.64 26.62 -11.03
C ALA A 104 -24.47 26.88 -12.55
N GLY A 105 -24.88 25.95 -13.41
CA GLY A 105 -24.86 26.12 -14.87
C GLY A 105 -23.71 25.41 -15.58
N VAL A 106 -22.88 24.63 -14.89
CA VAL A 106 -21.83 23.82 -15.55
C VAL A 106 -22.47 22.66 -16.30
N ARG A 107 -22.23 22.59 -17.62
CA ARG A 107 -22.87 21.62 -18.53
C ARG A 107 -21.87 20.80 -19.34
N ASP A 108 -20.69 21.34 -19.57
CA ASP A 108 -19.64 20.76 -20.41
C ASP A 108 -18.26 21.34 -20.06
N GLY A 109 -17.21 20.90 -20.77
CA GLY A 109 -15.85 21.36 -20.56
C GLY A 109 -15.69 22.88 -20.71
N ARG A 110 -16.43 23.53 -21.60
CA ARG A 110 -16.34 24.99 -21.78
C ARG A 110 -16.95 25.73 -20.59
N SER A 111 -18.22 25.44 -20.28
CA SER A 111 -18.92 26.05 -19.15
C SER A 111 -18.25 25.72 -17.80
N CYS A 112 -17.53 24.60 -17.71
CA CYS A 112 -16.68 24.28 -16.57
C CYS A 112 -15.50 25.26 -16.44
N LEU A 113 -14.79 25.56 -17.53
CA LEU A 113 -13.71 26.54 -17.49
C LEU A 113 -14.23 27.96 -17.23
N GLU A 114 -15.38 28.33 -17.79
CA GLU A 114 -16.04 29.62 -17.52
C GLU A 114 -16.42 29.74 -16.03
N TYR A 115 -17.00 28.69 -15.45
CA TYR A 115 -17.29 28.65 -14.01
C TYR A 115 -16.03 28.79 -13.13
N LEU A 116 -14.92 28.17 -13.54
CA LEU A 116 -13.64 28.32 -12.84
C LEU A 116 -13.09 29.75 -12.96
N GLU A 117 -13.24 30.39 -14.12
CA GLU A 117 -12.87 31.80 -14.30
C GLU A 117 -13.66 32.72 -13.35
N ASP A 118 -14.96 32.45 -13.16
CA ASP A 118 -15.81 33.17 -12.21
C ASP A 118 -15.39 32.92 -10.76
N LEU A 119 -15.20 31.64 -10.39
CA LEU A 119 -14.84 31.24 -9.02
C LEU A 119 -13.49 31.82 -8.58
N ILE A 120 -12.51 31.86 -9.48
CA ILE A 120 -11.17 32.40 -9.21
C ILE A 120 -11.15 33.94 -9.34
N GLY A 121 -12.21 34.55 -9.86
CA GLY A 121 -12.33 36.01 -9.98
C GLY A 121 -11.57 36.61 -11.16
N ILE A 122 -11.32 35.81 -12.21
CA ILE A 122 -10.62 36.24 -13.43
C ILE A 122 -11.54 36.47 -14.64
N ALA A 123 -12.84 36.18 -14.53
CA ALA A 123 -13.79 36.34 -15.64
C ALA A 123 -13.86 37.77 -16.22
N LYS A 124 -13.58 38.80 -15.42
CA LYS A 124 -13.54 40.21 -15.86
C LYS A 124 -12.26 40.60 -16.62
N TRP A 125 -11.26 39.73 -16.66
CA TRP A 125 -9.97 39.99 -17.29
C TRP A 125 -9.97 39.47 -18.72
N GLN A 126 -9.05 39.95 -19.55
CA GLN A 126 -8.75 39.21 -20.77
C GLN A 126 -8.25 37.83 -20.39
N ARG A 127 -8.82 36.78 -21.00
CA ARG A 127 -8.61 35.39 -20.62
C ARG A 127 -7.14 35.00 -20.44
N VAL A 128 -6.29 35.33 -21.40
CA VAL A 128 -4.84 35.07 -21.32
C VAL A 128 -4.21 35.79 -20.12
N GLN A 129 -4.58 37.05 -19.87
CA GLN A 129 -4.07 37.82 -18.74
C GLN A 129 -4.52 37.23 -17.40
N GLY A 130 -5.79 36.85 -17.28
CA GLY A 130 -6.35 36.21 -16.09
C GLY A 130 -5.65 34.89 -15.76
N TRP A 131 -5.56 33.99 -16.73
CA TRP A 131 -4.87 32.71 -16.54
C TRP A 131 -3.37 32.85 -16.33
N THR A 132 -2.71 33.84 -16.94
CA THR A 132 -1.29 34.11 -16.67
C THR A 132 -1.08 34.38 -15.18
N LYS A 133 -1.93 35.22 -14.57
CA LYS A 133 -1.84 35.51 -13.13
C LYS A 133 -2.09 34.28 -12.25
N VAL A 134 -3.06 33.43 -12.63
CA VAL A 134 -3.32 32.18 -11.89
C VAL A 134 -2.10 31.27 -11.94
N LEU A 135 -1.50 31.11 -13.13
CA LEU A 135 -0.34 30.25 -13.34
C LEU A 135 0.92 30.78 -12.63
N GLU A 136 1.14 32.09 -12.62
CA GLU A 136 2.22 32.72 -11.84
C GLU A 136 2.12 32.43 -10.34
N GLN A 137 0.90 32.29 -9.81
CA GLN A 137 0.64 31.95 -8.41
C GLN A 137 0.62 30.43 -8.14
N ARG A 138 0.53 29.61 -9.20
CA ARG A 138 0.36 28.15 -9.15
C ARG A 138 1.43 27.46 -10.00
N PRO A 139 2.71 27.44 -9.57
CA PRO A 139 3.78 26.75 -10.28
C PRO A 139 3.53 25.23 -10.38
N ASP A 140 2.77 24.66 -9.45
CA ASP A 140 2.28 23.28 -9.50
C ASP A 140 1.41 23.04 -10.75
N LEU A 141 0.54 23.99 -11.09
CA LEU A 141 -0.33 23.91 -12.26
C LEU A 141 0.47 24.08 -13.57
N ILE A 142 1.48 24.95 -13.58
CA ILE A 142 2.42 25.06 -14.71
C ILE A 142 3.08 23.71 -14.99
N LYS A 143 3.59 23.06 -13.94
CA LYS A 143 4.24 21.75 -14.05
C LYS A 143 3.26 20.69 -14.55
N CYS A 144 2.07 20.61 -13.95
CA CYS A 144 1.04 19.66 -14.37
C CYS A 144 0.68 19.82 -15.85
N LEU A 145 0.47 21.06 -16.33
CA LEU A 145 0.12 21.31 -17.73
C LEU A 145 1.26 21.00 -18.70
N ALA A 146 2.49 21.35 -18.35
CA ALA A 146 3.67 21.04 -19.17
C ALA A 146 3.90 19.52 -19.30
N GLU A 147 3.68 18.77 -18.21
CA GLU A 147 3.80 17.30 -18.19
C GLU A 147 2.62 16.61 -18.88
N ALA A 148 1.40 17.10 -18.68
CA ALA A 148 0.18 16.55 -19.28
C ALA A 148 0.09 16.79 -20.79
N ALA A 149 0.62 17.93 -21.27
CA ALA A 149 0.58 18.31 -22.68
C ALA A 149 1.97 18.69 -23.23
N PRO A 150 2.93 17.75 -23.34
CA PRO A 150 4.30 18.07 -23.77
C PRO A 150 4.38 18.72 -25.16
N SER A 151 3.44 18.39 -26.05
CA SER A 151 3.36 18.93 -27.41
C SER A 151 2.97 20.42 -27.47
N TRP A 152 2.54 21.02 -26.35
CA TRP A 152 2.42 22.48 -26.27
C TRP A 152 3.78 23.18 -26.24
N GLY A 153 4.87 22.44 -26.02
CA GLY A 153 6.24 22.96 -26.14
C GLY A 153 6.60 23.99 -25.08
N VAL A 154 5.98 23.91 -23.90
CA VAL A 154 6.26 24.82 -22.78
C VAL A 154 7.08 24.10 -21.73
N ASP A 155 8.29 24.60 -21.48
CA ASP A 155 9.12 24.19 -20.35
C ASP A 155 8.62 24.88 -19.07
N ALA A 156 8.31 24.10 -18.04
CA ALA A 156 7.83 24.58 -16.76
C ALA A 156 8.82 25.51 -16.03
N ASN A 157 10.13 25.40 -16.35
CA ASN A 157 11.17 26.25 -15.76
C ASN A 157 11.34 27.60 -16.50
N ASN A 158 10.63 27.80 -17.62
CA ASN A 158 10.75 29.00 -18.41
C ASN A 158 9.99 30.18 -17.75
N PRO A 159 10.59 31.37 -17.59
CA PRO A 159 9.91 32.55 -17.06
C PRO A 159 8.65 32.96 -17.86
N SER A 160 8.58 32.59 -19.15
CA SER A 160 7.42 32.85 -20.03
C SER A 160 6.38 31.72 -20.03
N ALA A 161 6.55 30.67 -19.22
CA ALA A 161 5.69 29.50 -19.23
C ALA A 161 4.22 29.85 -18.93
N ALA A 162 3.99 30.69 -17.92
CA ALA A 162 2.65 31.11 -17.52
C ALA A 162 1.87 31.74 -18.68
N GLY A 163 2.46 32.72 -19.38
CA GLY A 163 1.81 33.37 -20.51
C GLY A 163 1.55 32.42 -21.70
N LYS A 164 2.51 31.53 -22.01
CA LYS A 164 2.36 30.55 -23.09
C LYS A 164 1.25 29.54 -22.79
N LEU A 165 1.23 28.98 -21.59
CA LEU A 165 0.18 28.06 -21.15
C LEU A 165 -1.17 28.76 -21.05
N ALA A 166 -1.23 29.98 -20.55
CA ALA A 166 -2.46 30.78 -20.55
C ALA A 166 -3.04 30.98 -21.96
N GLY A 167 -2.18 31.17 -22.96
CA GLY A 167 -2.57 31.19 -24.37
C GLY A 167 -3.17 29.86 -24.84
N LYS A 168 -2.61 28.72 -24.41
CA LYS A 168 -3.14 27.39 -24.72
C LYS A 168 -4.51 27.17 -24.06
N ILE A 169 -4.64 27.49 -22.77
CA ILE A 169 -5.90 27.43 -22.03
C ILE A 169 -6.96 28.30 -22.72
N ALA A 170 -6.60 29.53 -23.10
CA ALA A 170 -7.52 30.41 -23.82
C ALA A 170 -8.00 29.82 -25.15
N GLY A 171 -7.11 29.12 -25.87
CA GLY A 171 -7.45 28.37 -27.09
C GLY A 171 -8.44 27.23 -26.85
N MET A 172 -8.35 26.55 -25.70
CA MET A 172 -9.24 25.43 -25.35
C MET A 172 -10.71 25.85 -25.33
N PHE A 173 -11.05 27.07 -24.88
CA PHE A 173 -12.44 27.55 -24.84
C PHE A 173 -13.12 27.50 -26.21
N ASN A 174 -12.38 27.76 -27.28
CA ASN A 174 -12.93 27.69 -28.63
C ASN A 174 -13.24 26.24 -29.02
N VAL A 175 -12.29 25.34 -28.77
CA VAL A 175 -12.40 23.91 -29.12
C VAL A 175 -13.49 23.21 -28.30
N LEU A 176 -13.63 23.57 -27.02
CA LEU A 176 -14.59 22.96 -26.09
C LEU A 176 -16.05 23.41 -26.30
N SER A 177 -16.31 24.37 -27.19
CA SER A 177 -17.67 24.86 -27.49
C SER A 177 -18.58 23.82 -28.14
N CYS A 178 -18.04 22.68 -28.55
CA CYS A 178 -18.76 21.60 -29.22
C CYS A 178 -19.56 20.71 -28.26
N GLY A 179 -19.47 20.90 -26.94
CA GLY A 179 -20.20 20.11 -25.94
C GLY A 179 -19.76 18.65 -25.84
N ILE A 180 -18.63 18.27 -26.47
CA ILE A 180 -18.13 16.89 -26.54
C ILE A 180 -17.77 16.33 -25.17
N HIS A 181 -17.31 17.17 -24.24
CA HIS A 181 -16.95 16.77 -22.88
C HIS A 181 -18.07 17.19 -21.92
N PRO A 182 -19.11 16.36 -21.70
CA PRO A 182 -20.25 16.74 -20.89
C PRO A 182 -19.89 16.81 -19.41
N PHE A 183 -20.67 17.57 -18.66
CA PHE A 183 -20.64 17.60 -17.21
C PHE A 183 -21.91 16.95 -16.65
N ILE A 184 -21.75 15.83 -15.96
CA ILE A 184 -22.86 14.98 -15.51
C ILE A 184 -23.06 15.12 -13.99
N PRO A 185 -24.27 15.46 -13.51
CA PRO A 185 -24.53 15.60 -12.08
C PRO A 185 -24.36 14.27 -11.35
N GLY A 186 -23.53 14.25 -10.30
CA GLY A 186 -23.18 13.02 -9.57
C GLY A 186 -21.96 12.28 -10.13
N VAL A 187 -21.38 12.75 -11.23
CA VAL A 187 -20.13 12.21 -11.80
C VAL A 187 -19.08 13.31 -11.92
N GLY A 188 -19.42 14.43 -12.58
CA GLY A 188 -18.51 15.52 -12.86
C GLY A 188 -18.22 15.67 -14.35
N LEU A 189 -17.07 16.26 -14.67
CA LEU A 189 -16.61 16.48 -16.04
C LEU A 189 -16.14 15.16 -16.67
N VAL A 190 -16.77 14.74 -17.77
CA VAL A 190 -16.37 13.56 -18.52
C VAL A 190 -15.52 13.97 -19.71
N VAL A 191 -14.25 13.57 -19.70
CA VAL A 191 -13.29 13.89 -20.77
C VAL A 191 -13.11 12.66 -21.67
N TYR A 192 -13.62 12.76 -22.91
CA TYR A 192 -13.47 11.71 -23.93
C TYR A 192 -12.15 11.84 -24.66
N THR A 193 -11.20 11.00 -24.26
CA THR A 193 -9.90 10.87 -24.94
C THR A 193 -10.09 10.41 -26.40
N GLY A 194 -9.38 11.07 -27.32
CA GLY A 194 -9.35 10.73 -28.75
C GLY A 194 -10.39 11.42 -29.64
N VAL A 195 -11.24 12.30 -29.09
CA VAL A 195 -12.22 13.07 -29.89
C VAL A 195 -11.70 14.46 -30.26
N LEU A 196 -11.02 15.12 -29.31
CA LEU A 196 -10.21 16.32 -29.57
C LEU A 196 -8.73 15.95 -29.64
N ASP A 197 -7.88 16.93 -29.93
CA ASP A 197 -6.44 16.72 -29.84
C ASP A 197 -6.05 16.32 -28.41
N ALA A 198 -5.17 15.31 -28.31
CA ALA A 198 -4.75 14.74 -27.03
C ALA A 198 -4.29 15.79 -25.99
N PRO A 199 -3.48 16.81 -26.33
CA PRO A 199 -3.04 17.78 -25.33
C PRO A 199 -4.17 18.68 -24.81
N THR A 200 -5.20 18.99 -25.59
CA THR A 200 -6.41 19.67 -25.08
C THR A 200 -7.14 18.81 -24.04
N CYS A 201 -7.35 17.51 -24.30
CA CYS A 201 -8.00 16.62 -23.33
C CYS A 201 -7.18 16.50 -22.04
N GLU A 202 -5.87 16.25 -22.13
CA GLU A 202 -5.02 16.09 -20.94
C GLU A 202 -4.86 17.41 -20.16
N GLY A 203 -4.75 18.55 -20.86
CA GLY A 203 -4.76 19.86 -20.24
C GLY A 203 -6.05 20.14 -19.48
N LEU A 204 -7.21 19.74 -20.02
CA LEU A 204 -8.51 19.88 -19.36
C LEU A 204 -8.59 19.03 -18.10
N VAL A 205 -8.11 17.79 -18.13
CA VAL A 205 -8.10 16.94 -16.94
C VAL A 205 -7.15 17.48 -15.89
N CYS A 206 -5.95 17.92 -16.28
CA CYS A 206 -5.01 18.56 -15.35
C CYS A 206 -5.64 19.78 -14.65
N LEU A 207 -6.34 20.66 -15.39
CA LEU A 207 -7.06 21.79 -14.80
C LEU A 207 -8.15 21.34 -13.84
N ALA A 208 -8.94 20.34 -14.22
CA ALA A 208 -10.01 19.82 -13.37
C ALA A 208 -9.46 19.23 -12.05
N GLU A 209 -8.45 18.36 -12.14
CA GLU A 209 -7.81 17.75 -10.97
C GLU A 209 -7.16 18.79 -10.06
N ALA A 210 -6.39 19.73 -10.63
CA ALA A 210 -5.65 20.74 -9.87
C ALA A 210 -6.54 21.82 -9.22
N LEU A 211 -7.77 22.00 -9.72
CA LEU A 211 -8.75 22.96 -9.22
C LEU A 211 -9.91 22.27 -8.47
N GLY A 212 -9.83 20.96 -8.25
CA GLY A 212 -10.79 20.21 -7.43
C GLY A 212 -12.15 20.02 -8.09
N VAL A 213 -12.20 19.97 -9.43
CA VAL A 213 -13.39 19.62 -10.19
C VAL A 213 -13.47 18.09 -10.31
N PRO A 214 -14.57 17.44 -9.89
CA PRO A 214 -14.76 16.01 -10.13
C PRO A 214 -14.67 15.70 -11.62
N CYS A 215 -13.83 14.74 -12.01
CA CYS A 215 -13.63 14.40 -13.42
C CYS A 215 -13.34 12.92 -13.66
N GLU A 216 -13.77 12.41 -14.82
CA GLU A 216 -13.48 11.05 -15.28
C GLU A 216 -12.92 11.07 -16.71
N ARG A 217 -11.90 10.25 -16.95
CA ARG A 217 -11.37 10.00 -18.29
C ARG A 217 -12.12 8.84 -18.93
N HIS A 218 -12.73 9.07 -20.09
CA HIS A 218 -13.40 8.04 -20.86
C HIS A 218 -12.66 7.85 -22.18
N ARG A 219 -12.53 6.60 -22.65
CA ARG A 219 -12.06 6.33 -24.01
C ARG A 219 -13.24 6.53 -24.94
N SER A 220 -13.05 7.32 -25.99
CA SER A 220 -14.00 7.31 -27.09
C SER A 220 -14.11 5.87 -27.59
N ARG A 221 -15.28 5.24 -27.39
CA ARG A 221 -15.62 4.05 -28.15
C ARG A 221 -15.96 4.56 -29.54
N SER A 222 -14.98 4.59 -30.43
CA SER A 222 -15.30 4.65 -31.85
C SER A 222 -16.24 3.46 -32.16
N PRO A 223 -17.33 3.67 -32.92
CA PRO A 223 -18.12 2.56 -33.47
C PRO A 223 -17.26 1.64 -34.34
#